data_AF-A0A7S3S4N0-F1
#
_entry.id   AF-A0A7S3S4N0-F1
#
_cell.length_a   1.000
_cell.length_b   1.000
_cell.length_c   1.000
_cell.angle_alpha   90.00
_cell.angle_beta   90.00
_cell.angle_gamma   90.00
#
_symmetry.space_group_name_H-M   'P 1'
#
loop_
_entity.id
_entity.type
_entity.pdbx_description
1 polymer ?
#
loop_
_entity_poly.entity_id
_entity_poly.type
_entity_poly.pdbx_seq_one_letter_code
_entity_poly.pdbx_strand_id
1 'polypeptide(L)'
;SSHFGASAFCPPPTCRLLPGAVAQCGGMALAEYKEKQIDKAEFEIFKKAPRKLAQICDGVTTNTMCREWRCKWSEEDNKKSLSQCQQVLDDIVVPSMKSFHGMASIQRVVCGDCKDFKIICKMGLDAFDDWASLNYQPEEDVIAALMEIDGVSKIETQTYTIMPVFGAGR
;
A
#
# COMPACT_ATOMS: atom_id res chain seq x y z
N SER A 1 8.06 -22.68 -74.78
CA SER A 1 8.19 -21.22 -74.66
C SER A 1 7.37 -20.79 -73.45
N SER A 2 7.84 -21.00 -72.24
CA SER A 2 8.77 -20.18 -71.44
C SER A 2 8.06 -19.08 -70.63
N HIS A 3 8.47 -19.01 -69.36
CA HIS A 3 8.20 -18.02 -68.29
C HIS A 3 6.96 -18.29 -67.41
N PHE A 4 7.12 -18.90 -66.22
CA PHE A 4 7.61 -18.37 -64.92
C PHE A 4 6.78 -17.21 -64.35
N GLY A 5 6.32 -17.38 -63.10
CA GLY A 5 5.83 -16.28 -62.26
C GLY A 5 5.06 -16.75 -61.03
N ALA A 6 5.79 -17.15 -59.98
CA ALA A 6 5.26 -17.45 -58.64
C ALA A 6 5.45 -16.25 -57.68
N SER A 7 4.70 -16.27 -56.57
CA SER A 7 4.82 -15.46 -55.34
C SER A 7 4.27 -14.02 -55.43
N ALA A 8 3.74 -13.41 -54.38
CA ALA A 8 3.90 -13.68 -52.96
C ALA A 8 2.66 -13.29 -52.14
N PHE A 9 2.20 -14.23 -51.31
CA PHE A 9 1.57 -13.93 -50.03
C PHE A 9 2.59 -13.14 -49.20
N CYS A 10 2.24 -11.93 -48.76
CA CYS A 10 3.04 -11.16 -47.83
C CYS A 10 2.71 -11.65 -46.40
N PRO A 11 3.64 -12.27 -45.66
CA PRO A 11 3.42 -12.62 -44.27
C PRO A 11 3.53 -11.37 -43.37
N PRO A 12 2.86 -11.36 -42.20
CA PRO A 12 2.98 -10.30 -41.21
C PRO A 12 4.42 -10.21 -40.68
N PRO A 13 4.84 -9.04 -40.17
CA PRO A 13 6.21 -8.79 -39.78
C PRO A 13 6.64 -9.80 -38.71
N THR A 14 7.68 -10.56 -39.04
CA THR A 14 8.37 -11.46 -38.13
C THR A 14 8.97 -10.62 -37.00
N CYS A 15 8.44 -10.84 -35.80
CA CYS A 15 9.04 -10.39 -34.54
C CYS A 15 10.42 -11.04 -34.41
N ARG A 16 11.46 -10.31 -34.81
CA ARG A 16 12.85 -10.72 -34.66
C ARG A 16 13.21 -10.53 -33.18
N LEU A 17 13.10 -11.62 -32.41
CA LEU A 17 13.62 -11.72 -31.05
C LEU A 17 15.12 -11.40 -31.08
N LEU A 18 15.50 -10.25 -30.52
CA LEU A 18 16.86 -9.98 -30.09
C LEU A 18 17.09 -10.71 -28.76
N PRO A 19 18.23 -11.40 -28.58
CA PRO A 19 18.53 -12.07 -27.33
C PRO A 19 18.88 -11.02 -26.27
N GLY A 20 18.08 -10.98 -25.19
CA GLY A 20 18.34 -10.10 -24.03
C GLY A 20 17.15 -9.30 -23.50
N ALA A 21 15.94 -9.43 -24.09
CA ALA A 21 14.76 -8.74 -23.58
C ALA A 21 14.08 -9.56 -22.47
N VAL A 22 14.50 -9.34 -21.22
CA VAL A 22 13.72 -9.72 -20.04
C VAL A 22 12.46 -8.83 -20.05
N ALA A 23 11.29 -9.47 -20.03
CA ALA A 23 10.01 -8.81 -19.88
C ALA A 23 9.98 -8.07 -18.52
N GLN A 24 10.21 -6.76 -18.54
CA GLN A 24 10.15 -5.92 -17.35
C GLN A 24 8.70 -5.45 -17.18
N CYS A 25 7.84 -6.35 -16.68
CA CYS A 25 6.56 -5.95 -16.11
C CYS A 25 6.80 -5.45 -14.67
N GLY A 26 6.28 -4.27 -14.36
CA GLY A 26 5.82 -3.92 -13.01
C GLY A 26 6.84 -3.44 -11.96
N GLY A 27 8.09 -3.16 -12.31
CA GLY A 27 9.14 -2.86 -11.31
C GLY A 27 9.63 -1.40 -11.25
N MET A 28 8.88 -0.41 -11.75
CA MET A 28 9.41 0.95 -12.01
C MET A 28 8.68 2.11 -11.30
N ALA A 29 8.00 1.87 -10.17
CA ALA A 29 7.31 2.95 -9.45
C ALA A 29 7.89 3.31 -8.06
N LEU A 30 8.86 2.56 -7.51
CA LEU A 30 9.42 2.86 -6.17
C LEU A 30 10.88 3.33 -6.19
N ALA A 31 11.63 3.08 -7.26
CA ALA A 31 13.08 3.31 -7.30
C ALA A 31 13.51 4.70 -7.80
N GLU A 32 12.58 5.56 -8.23
CA GLU A 32 12.88 6.94 -8.67
C GLU A 32 12.36 8.04 -7.75
N TYR A 33 12.08 7.73 -6.48
CA TYR A 33 12.07 8.77 -5.44
C TYR A 33 13.52 9.08 -5.02
N LYS A 34 14.29 9.69 -5.93
CA LYS A 34 15.63 10.19 -5.60
C LYS A 34 15.50 11.25 -4.51
N GLU A 35 16.11 10.92 -3.38
CA GLU A 35 16.37 11.69 -2.17
C GLU A 35 16.68 13.17 -2.48
N LYS A 36 15.64 14.01 -2.57
CA LYS A 36 15.82 15.44 -2.32
C LYS A 36 16.12 15.54 -0.83
N GLN A 37 17.32 16.03 -0.49
CA GLN A 37 17.66 16.43 0.87
C GLN A 37 16.63 17.48 1.31
N ILE A 38 15.60 17.03 2.01
CA ILE A 38 14.62 17.90 2.64
C ILE A 38 15.38 18.69 3.71
N ASP A 39 15.32 20.01 3.65
CA ASP A 39 15.88 20.87 4.69
C ASP A 39 15.36 20.40 6.06
N LYS A 40 16.22 20.41 7.09
CA LYS A 40 15.80 20.11 8.46
C LYS A 40 14.56 20.89 8.88
N ALA A 41 14.40 22.15 8.47
CA ALA A 41 13.21 22.92 8.81
C ALA A 41 11.95 22.37 8.11
N GLU A 42 12.04 21.97 6.84
CA GLU A 42 10.96 21.31 6.13
C GLU A 42 10.66 19.92 6.71
N PHE A 43 11.69 19.16 7.12
CA PHE A 43 11.54 17.87 7.79
C PHE A 43 10.88 18.00 9.19
N GLU A 44 11.15 19.08 9.91
CA GLU A 44 10.50 19.35 11.19
C GLU A 44 9.07 19.91 11.03
N ILE A 45 8.80 20.67 9.96
CA ILE A 45 7.42 21.00 9.55
C ILE A 45 6.66 19.72 9.16
N PHE A 46 7.32 18.80 8.49
CA PHE A 46 6.81 17.51 8.02
C PHE A 46 6.43 16.55 9.16
N LYS A 47 7.09 16.64 10.32
CA LYS A 47 6.71 15.89 11.54
C LYS A 47 5.61 16.55 12.37
N LYS A 48 5.18 17.75 11.99
CA LYS A 48 4.26 18.54 12.82
C LYS A 48 2.87 17.92 12.79
N ALA A 49 2.21 17.90 13.95
CA ALA A 49 0.87 17.37 14.10
C ALA A 49 -0.11 18.01 13.10
N PRO A 50 -1.08 17.24 12.56
CA PRO A 50 -2.00 17.73 11.55
C PRO A 50 -2.82 18.91 12.08
N ARG A 51 -2.73 20.03 11.36
CA ARG A 51 -3.35 21.32 11.73
C ARG A 51 -4.74 21.52 11.11
N LYS A 52 -5.01 20.88 9.97
CA LYS A 52 -6.31 20.94 9.30
C LYS A 52 -7.33 20.15 10.11
N LEU A 53 -8.41 20.81 10.48
CA LEU A 53 -9.55 20.22 11.17
C LEU A 53 -10.72 20.17 10.19
N ALA A 54 -11.34 19.01 10.05
CA ALA A 54 -12.60 18.82 9.35
C ALA A 54 -13.71 18.58 10.37
N GLN A 55 -14.86 19.23 10.16
CA GLN A 55 -16.07 19.00 10.93
C GLN A 55 -16.98 18.05 10.15
N ILE A 56 -17.32 16.91 10.75
CA ILE A 56 -18.25 15.93 10.15
C ILE A 56 -19.69 16.38 10.44
N CYS A 57 -19.96 16.72 11.70
CA CYS A 57 -21.20 17.32 12.17
C CYS A 57 -20.94 18.06 13.49
N ASP A 58 -21.98 18.65 14.09
CA ASP A 58 -21.87 19.40 15.34
C ASP A 58 -21.25 18.56 16.47
N GLY A 59 -20.14 19.05 17.02
CA GLY A 59 -19.40 18.37 18.09
C GLY A 59 -18.51 17.20 17.62
N VAL A 60 -18.49 16.87 16.33
CA VAL A 60 -17.68 15.77 15.77
C VAL A 60 -16.69 16.32 14.75
N THR A 61 -15.42 16.41 15.17
CA THR A 61 -14.32 16.92 14.34
C THR A 61 -13.18 15.91 14.27
N THR A 62 -12.46 15.90 13.16
CA THR A 62 -11.23 15.10 12.99
C THR A 62 -10.14 15.92 12.31
N ASN A 63 -8.88 15.63 12.63
CA ASN A 63 -7.72 16.12 11.89
C ASN A 63 -6.89 14.97 11.28
N THR A 64 -7.39 13.73 11.36
CA THR A 64 -6.71 12.55 10.84
C THR A 64 -7.65 11.65 10.06
N MET A 65 -7.07 10.91 9.13
CA MET A 65 -7.73 9.86 8.35
C MET A 65 -6.91 8.58 8.44
N CYS A 66 -7.60 7.44 8.38
CA CYS A 66 -7.02 6.13 8.40
C CYS A 66 -7.36 5.35 7.13
N ARG A 67 -6.37 4.60 6.63
CA ARG A 67 -6.59 3.47 5.74
C ARG A 67 -6.28 2.19 6.50
N GLU A 68 -7.24 1.28 6.52
CA GLU A 68 -7.11 -0.04 7.13
C GLU A 68 -7.05 -1.11 6.04
N TRP A 69 -6.08 -2.01 6.15
CA TRP A 69 -6.06 -3.30 5.47
C TRP A 69 -6.35 -4.38 6.50
N ARG A 70 -7.33 -5.23 6.23
CA ARG A 70 -7.76 -6.26 7.18
C ARG A 70 -7.95 -7.60 6.51
N CYS A 71 -7.75 -8.65 7.30
CA CYS A 71 -8.05 -10.01 6.90
C CYS A 71 -8.42 -10.87 8.12
N LYS A 72 -8.91 -12.08 7.85
CA LYS A 72 -9.06 -13.15 8.84
C LYS A 72 -7.87 -14.08 8.78
N TRP A 73 -7.36 -14.50 9.92
CA TRP A 73 -6.29 -15.49 10.07
C TRP A 73 -6.82 -16.82 10.65
N SER A 74 -6.07 -17.90 10.47
CA SER A 74 -6.38 -19.26 10.96
C SER A 74 -5.54 -19.63 12.17
N GLU A 75 -6.12 -20.40 13.11
CA GLU A 75 -5.39 -20.93 14.28
C GLU A 75 -4.54 -22.16 13.98
N GLU A 76 -4.68 -22.71 12.77
CA GLU A 76 -3.94 -23.88 12.30
C GLU A 76 -2.42 -23.63 12.31
N ASP A 77 -1.66 -24.73 12.34
CA ASP A 77 -0.19 -24.73 12.33
C ASP A 77 0.42 -23.77 13.36
N ASN A 78 -0.15 -23.73 14.57
CA ASN A 78 0.27 -22.83 15.64
C ASN A 78 0.20 -21.35 15.23
N LYS A 79 -0.91 -20.96 14.57
CA LYS A 79 -1.18 -19.59 14.12
C LYS A 79 -0.18 -19.08 13.07
N LYS A 80 0.32 -19.97 12.22
CA LYS A 80 1.30 -19.65 11.17
C LYS A 80 0.85 -18.49 10.28
N SER A 81 -0.41 -18.49 9.85
CA SER A 81 -0.99 -17.42 9.04
C SER A 81 -0.90 -16.04 9.70
N LEU A 82 -1.13 -15.94 11.02
CA LEU A 82 -1.00 -14.71 11.78
C LEU A 82 0.45 -14.21 11.82
N SER A 83 1.42 -15.10 11.98
CA SER A 83 2.85 -14.75 11.92
C SER A 83 3.26 -14.24 10.53
N GLN A 84 2.71 -14.83 9.46
CA GLN A 84 2.95 -14.36 8.10
C GLN A 84 2.28 -13.01 7.83
N CYS A 85 1.07 -12.75 8.36
CA CYS A 85 0.47 -11.42 8.29
C CYS A 85 1.33 -10.36 8.99
N GLN A 86 1.98 -10.72 10.11
CA GLN A 86 2.93 -9.84 10.79
C GLN A 86 4.15 -9.54 9.92
N GLN A 87 4.67 -10.52 9.17
CA GLN A 87 5.77 -10.30 8.22
C GLN A 87 5.38 -9.30 7.12
N VAL A 88 4.16 -9.37 6.58
CA VAL A 88 3.68 -8.36 5.60
C VAL A 88 3.72 -6.94 6.18
N LEU A 89 3.32 -6.76 7.45
CA LEU A 89 3.41 -5.47 8.13
C LEU A 89 4.88 -5.01 8.27
N ASP A 90 5.76 -5.90 8.72
CA ASP A 90 7.15 -5.56 9.03
C ASP A 90 8.03 -5.37 7.78
N ASP A 91 7.78 -6.12 6.72
CA ASP A 91 8.61 -6.17 5.50
C ASP A 91 8.12 -5.22 4.40
N ILE A 92 6.81 -4.97 4.31
CA ILE A 92 6.23 -4.12 3.26
C ILE A 92 5.77 -2.78 3.83
N VAL A 93 4.86 -2.82 4.82
CA VAL A 93 4.15 -1.61 5.27
C VAL A 93 5.07 -0.68 6.03
N VAL A 94 5.74 -1.16 7.09
CA VAL A 94 6.58 -0.30 7.93
C VAL A 94 7.70 0.36 7.12
N PRO A 95 8.47 -0.35 6.26
CA PRO A 95 9.52 0.27 5.45
C PRO A 95 9.00 1.32 4.48
N SER A 96 7.86 1.06 3.84
CA SER A 96 7.26 1.95 2.83
C SER A 96 6.62 3.19 3.45
N MET A 97 5.94 3.02 4.58
CA MET A 97 5.03 4.04 5.13
C MET A 97 5.64 4.86 6.27
N LYS A 98 6.65 4.35 7.01
CA LYS A 98 7.20 5.05 8.20
C LYS A 98 7.78 6.44 7.90
N SER A 99 8.23 6.64 6.68
CA SER A 99 8.83 7.89 6.20
C SER A 99 7.88 8.68 5.29
N PHE A 100 6.62 8.28 5.16
CA PHE A 100 5.63 9.02 4.38
C PHE A 100 5.25 10.32 5.09
N HIS A 101 5.06 11.41 4.35
CA HIS A 101 4.77 12.72 4.95
C HIS A 101 3.45 12.71 5.71
N GLY A 102 3.42 13.38 6.85
CA GLY A 102 2.22 13.45 7.68
C GLY A 102 1.75 12.12 8.28
N MET A 103 2.55 11.04 8.19
CA MET A 103 2.31 9.79 8.90
C MET A 103 2.28 10.04 10.41
N ALA A 104 1.16 9.72 11.05
CA ALA A 104 1.00 9.86 12.50
C ALA A 104 1.32 8.56 13.22
N SER A 105 0.85 7.42 12.70
CA SER A 105 1.11 6.10 13.27
C SER A 105 0.76 4.99 12.29
N ILE A 106 1.53 3.90 12.36
CA ILE A 106 1.15 2.60 11.79
C ILE A 106 0.77 1.71 12.98
N GLN A 107 -0.48 1.26 13.02
CA GLN A 107 -1.01 0.49 14.14
C GLN A 107 -1.47 -0.90 13.66
N ARG A 108 -1.48 -1.84 14.59
CA ARG A 108 -1.95 -3.20 14.35
C ARG A 108 -3.01 -3.58 15.37
N VAL A 109 -4.09 -4.20 14.91
CA VAL A 109 -5.09 -4.84 15.76
C VAL A 109 -5.10 -6.34 15.46
N VAL A 110 -5.04 -7.14 16.53
CA VAL A 110 -5.23 -8.59 16.45
C VAL A 110 -6.35 -8.97 17.40
N CYS A 111 -7.42 -9.56 16.86
CA CYS A 111 -8.52 -10.08 17.66
C CYS A 111 -8.41 -11.60 17.79
N GLY A 112 -8.33 -12.08 19.03
CA GLY A 112 -8.28 -13.51 19.34
C GLY A 112 -9.59 -14.25 19.05
N ASP A 113 -10.73 -13.57 19.06
CA ASP A 113 -12.03 -14.22 18.95
C ASP A 113 -12.53 -14.27 17.51
N CYS A 114 -12.69 -13.10 16.87
CA CYS A 114 -13.16 -13.01 15.50
C CYS A 114 -12.05 -13.21 14.46
N LYS A 115 -10.81 -13.49 14.91
CA LYS A 115 -9.62 -13.72 14.10
C LYS A 115 -9.28 -12.59 13.13
N ASP A 116 -9.58 -11.35 13.48
CA ASP A 116 -9.16 -10.20 12.67
C ASP A 116 -7.66 -9.93 12.87
N PHE A 117 -6.97 -9.68 11.76
CA PHE A 117 -5.70 -8.96 11.71
C PHE A 117 -5.93 -7.69 10.91
N LYS A 118 -5.54 -6.54 11.48
CA LYS A 118 -5.72 -5.23 10.87
C LYS A 118 -4.43 -4.44 10.91
N ILE A 119 -4.08 -3.84 9.79
CA ILE A 119 -3.01 -2.84 9.66
C ILE A 119 -3.69 -1.50 9.43
N ILE A 120 -3.36 -0.49 10.23
CA ILE A 120 -3.98 0.84 10.18
C ILE A 120 -2.90 1.89 9.96
N CYS A 121 -2.93 2.54 8.80
CA CYS A 121 -2.10 3.70 8.49
C CYS A 121 -2.88 4.97 8.81
N LYS A 122 -2.47 5.69 9.85
CA LYS A 122 -3.11 6.94 10.30
C LYS A 122 -2.23 8.13 9.93
N MET A 123 -2.80 9.14 9.29
CA MET A 123 -2.09 10.35 8.89
C MET A 123 -2.99 11.59 8.92
N GLY A 124 -2.39 12.76 8.75
CA GLY A 124 -3.13 14.02 8.60
C GLY A 124 -3.99 14.05 7.33
N LEU A 125 -5.04 14.88 7.33
CA LEU A 125 -5.97 14.97 6.19
C LEU A 125 -5.28 15.33 4.87
N ASP A 126 -4.38 16.31 4.85
CA ASP A 126 -3.68 16.70 3.62
C ASP A 126 -2.76 15.59 3.10
N ALA A 127 -2.02 14.94 4.01
CA ALA A 127 -1.18 13.79 3.65
C ALA A 127 -2.00 12.61 3.13
N PHE A 128 -3.22 12.42 3.66
CA PHE A 128 -4.12 11.38 3.18
C PHE A 128 -4.61 11.66 1.76
N ASP A 129 -4.97 12.91 1.46
CA ASP A 129 -5.38 13.32 0.10
C ASP A 129 -4.23 13.11 -0.90
N ASP A 130 -3.00 13.47 -0.52
CA ASP A 130 -1.80 13.21 -1.32
C ASP A 130 -1.59 11.70 -1.53
N TRP A 131 -1.72 10.90 -0.47
CA TRP A 131 -1.56 9.44 -0.54
C TRP A 131 -2.65 8.77 -1.40
N ALA A 132 -3.89 9.27 -1.34
CA ALA A 132 -4.98 8.81 -2.18
C ALA A 132 -4.70 9.08 -3.67
N SER A 133 -4.06 10.21 -4.00
CA SER A 133 -3.64 10.51 -5.38
C SER A 133 -2.59 9.55 -5.93
N LEU A 134 -1.89 8.84 -5.03
CA LEU A 134 -0.94 7.77 -5.33
C LEU A 134 -1.57 6.38 -5.29
N ASN A 135 -2.91 6.27 -5.30
CA ASN A 135 -3.66 5.01 -5.18
C ASN A 135 -3.31 4.20 -3.92
N TYR A 136 -3.02 4.88 -2.79
CA TYR A 136 -2.75 4.25 -1.50
C TYR A 136 -1.54 3.29 -1.48
N GLN A 137 -0.55 3.45 -2.36
CA GLN A 137 0.66 2.62 -2.38
C GLN A 137 1.32 2.51 -0.98
N PRO A 138 1.63 1.31 -0.46
CA PRO A 138 1.77 0.02 -1.15
C PRO A 138 0.53 -0.90 -1.03
N GLU A 139 -0.70 -0.37 -1.01
CA GLU A 139 -1.93 -1.17 -0.78
C GLU A 139 -2.04 -2.41 -1.68
N GLU A 140 -1.73 -2.28 -2.97
CA GLU A 140 -1.79 -3.42 -3.92
C GLU A 140 -0.82 -4.54 -3.53
N ASP A 141 0.42 -4.20 -3.17
CA ASP A 141 1.44 -5.16 -2.73
C ASP A 141 1.06 -5.83 -1.42
N VAL A 142 0.47 -5.07 -0.48
CA VAL A 142 -0.03 -5.60 0.79
C VAL A 142 -1.16 -6.60 0.57
N ILE A 143 -2.13 -6.26 -0.28
CA ILE A 143 -3.25 -7.15 -0.60
C ILE A 143 -2.75 -8.43 -1.28
N ALA A 144 -1.85 -8.30 -2.26
CA ALA A 144 -1.26 -9.44 -2.94
C ALA A 144 -0.52 -10.36 -1.97
N ALA A 145 0.34 -9.80 -1.11
CA ALA A 145 1.08 -10.59 -0.12
C ALA A 145 0.16 -11.28 0.90
N LEU A 146 -0.94 -10.64 1.33
CA LEU A 146 -1.91 -11.28 2.22
C LEU A 146 -2.68 -12.41 1.54
N MET A 147 -2.96 -12.30 0.23
CA MET A 147 -3.67 -13.33 -0.54
C MET A 147 -2.84 -14.61 -0.72
N GLU A 148 -1.51 -14.51 -0.70
CA GLU A 148 -0.60 -15.65 -0.84
C GLU A 148 -0.45 -16.47 0.46
N ILE A 149 -0.94 -15.96 1.59
CA ILE A 149 -0.80 -16.64 2.88
C ILE A 149 -1.89 -17.70 3.03
N ASP A 150 -1.48 -18.96 3.11
CA ASP A 150 -2.36 -20.07 3.47
C ASP A 150 -3.03 -19.82 4.83
N GLY A 151 -4.36 -19.97 4.87
CA GLY A 151 -5.18 -19.74 6.06
C GLY A 151 -5.63 -18.28 6.26
N VAL A 152 -5.25 -17.36 5.37
CA VAL A 152 -5.83 -16.01 5.32
C VAL A 152 -7.11 -15.99 4.49
N SER A 153 -8.11 -15.22 4.92
CA SER A 153 -9.36 -15.01 4.18
C SER A 153 -9.97 -13.63 4.42
N LYS A 154 -11.03 -13.28 3.69
CA LYS A 154 -11.80 -12.02 3.84
C LYS A 154 -10.90 -10.77 3.89
N ILE A 155 -10.05 -10.62 2.87
CA ILE A 155 -9.20 -9.45 2.73
C ILE A 155 -10.08 -8.29 2.27
N GLU A 156 -10.07 -7.20 3.04
CA GLU A 156 -10.88 -6.01 2.82
C GLU A 156 -10.07 -4.75 3.13
N THR A 157 -10.49 -3.63 2.57
CA THR A 157 -9.94 -2.31 2.88
C THR A 157 -11.03 -1.40 3.42
N GLN A 158 -10.66 -0.51 4.33
CA GLN A 158 -11.61 0.45 4.92
C GLN A 158 -10.95 1.81 5.14
N THR A 159 -11.71 2.88 4.92
CA THR A 159 -11.30 4.24 5.25
C THR A 159 -12.22 4.80 6.32
N TYR A 160 -11.63 5.36 7.38
CA TYR A 160 -12.36 5.93 8.50
C TYR A 160 -11.50 6.96 9.24
N THR A 161 -12.11 7.67 10.18
CA THR A 161 -11.39 8.59 11.09
C THR A 161 -11.25 7.95 12.46
N ILE A 162 -10.11 8.16 13.13
CA ILE A 162 -9.91 7.71 14.52
C ILE A 162 -9.27 8.84 15.34
N MET A 163 -10.06 9.35 16.28
CA MET A 163 -9.66 10.45 17.17
C MET A 163 -9.55 9.95 18.61
N PRO A 164 -8.47 10.28 19.33
CA PRO A 164 -8.47 10.10 20.78
C PRO A 164 -9.56 10.97 21.39
N VAL A 165 -10.45 10.35 22.17
CA VAL A 165 -11.41 11.07 23.02
C VAL A 165 -10.79 11.37 24.39
N PHE A 166 -9.89 10.49 24.86
CA PHE A 166 -9.12 10.67 26.09
C PHE A 166 -7.72 10.04 25.93
N GLY A 167 -6.70 10.69 26.49
CA GLY A 167 -5.30 10.24 26.40
C GLY A 167 -4.63 10.57 25.06
N ALA A 168 -3.37 10.17 24.90
CA ALA A 168 -2.56 10.61 23.76
C ALA A 168 -2.96 9.96 22.42
N GLY A 169 -3.69 8.83 22.43
CA GLY A 169 -4.12 8.13 21.20
C GLY A 169 -3.03 7.88 20.16
N ARG A 170 -1.78 7.77 20.64
CA ARG A 170 -0.58 7.54 19.84
C ARG A 170 -0.43 6.04 19.61
#